data_AF-A0A1H3YD27-F1
#
_entry.id   AF-A0A1H3YD27-F1
#
_cell.length_a   1.000
_cell.length_b   1.000
_cell.length_c   1.000
_cell.angle_alpha   90.00
_cell.angle_beta   90.00
_cell.angle_gamma   90.00
#
_symmetry.space_group_name_H-M   'P 1'
#
loop_
_entity.id
_entity.type
_entity.pdbx_description
1 polymer ?
#
loop_
_entity_poly.entity_id
_entity_poly.type
_entity_poly.pdbx_seq_one_letter_code
_entity_poly.pdbx_strand_id
1 'polypeptide(L)'
;MPICSICDEPYHQILTLDTKDEQLNWLECSLKELPLISCVNCSTCWERQFYHIDEKDRAVKMLEVATADAWQQDEEDKIGYPLPVRRLKLEPLECFDDEEIIESMGRDYFCKLGGKPVSLTDPIEMCCKECGRKMQYVGVLTGSDFENIELLNGVDFYFGDMFLYFYYCDACNVVGVDSQPL
;
A
#
# COMPACT_ATOMS: atom_id res chain seq x y z
N MET A 1 -2.29 -0.36 -15.08
CA MET A 1 -1.75 -1.25 -14.04
C MET A 1 -1.32 -2.56 -14.67
N PRO A 2 -0.24 -3.21 -14.19
CA PRO A 2 0.10 -4.57 -14.60
C PRO A 2 -1.03 -5.54 -14.23
N ILE A 3 -1.07 -6.71 -14.87
CA ILE A 3 -2.00 -7.80 -14.54
C ILE A 3 -1.30 -8.76 -13.58
N CYS A 4 -2.00 -9.16 -12.52
CA CYS A 4 -1.52 -10.14 -11.56
C CYS A 4 -1.54 -11.53 -12.18
N SER A 5 -0.42 -12.25 -12.09
CA SER A 5 -0.32 -13.61 -12.64
C SER A 5 -1.11 -14.67 -11.85
N ILE A 6 -1.63 -14.33 -10.67
CA ILE A 6 -2.37 -15.26 -9.81
C ILE A 6 -3.87 -15.15 -10.03
N CYS A 7 -4.46 -13.96 -9.91
CA CYS A 7 -5.90 -13.76 -10.07
C CYS A 7 -6.33 -13.26 -11.46
N ASP A 8 -5.39 -13.02 -12.38
CA ASP A 8 -5.64 -12.48 -13.74
C ASP A 8 -6.35 -11.11 -13.74
N GLU A 9 -6.33 -10.40 -12.60
CA GLU A 9 -6.89 -9.06 -12.45
C GLU A 9 -5.78 -8.00 -12.39
N PRO A 10 -6.08 -6.73 -12.74
CA PRO A 10 -5.14 -5.64 -12.55
C PRO A 10 -4.76 -5.46 -11.07
N TYR A 11 -3.48 -5.17 -10.82
CA TYR A 11 -3.05 -4.71 -9.49
C TYR A 11 -3.79 -3.41 -9.11
N HIS A 12 -4.11 -3.27 -7.83
CA HIS A 12 -4.84 -2.10 -7.32
C HIS A 12 -3.87 -0.96 -7.01
N GLN A 13 -4.11 0.20 -7.60
CA GLN A 13 -3.52 1.45 -7.14
C GLN A 13 -4.39 1.96 -5.99
N ILE A 14 -3.97 1.67 -4.77
CA ILE A 14 -4.74 1.90 -3.54
C ILE A 14 -4.72 3.38 -3.17
N LEU A 15 -3.53 3.99 -3.24
CA LEU A 15 -3.32 5.41 -2.94
C LEU A 15 -2.46 6.07 -4.00
N THR A 16 -2.54 7.39 -4.08
CA THR A 16 -1.60 8.21 -4.84
C THR A 16 -1.29 9.44 -4.03
N LEU A 17 -0.03 9.59 -3.65
CA LEU A 17 0.44 10.71 -2.87
C LEU A 17 0.84 11.85 -3.81
N ASP A 18 0.32 13.05 -3.57
CA ASP A 18 0.85 14.29 -4.16
C ASP A 18 2.12 14.65 -3.38
N THR A 19 3.28 14.40 -3.96
CA THR A 19 4.57 14.57 -3.27
C THR A 19 4.92 16.04 -3.01
N LYS A 20 4.11 16.97 -3.52
CA LYS A 20 4.25 18.40 -3.23
C LYS A 20 3.43 18.85 -2.03
N ASP A 21 2.62 17.97 -1.45
CA ASP A 21 1.90 18.28 -0.21
C ASP A 21 2.93 18.54 0.91
N GLU A 22 2.79 19.67 1.61
CA GLU A 22 3.74 20.09 2.65
C GLU A 22 3.82 19.09 3.81
N GLN A 23 2.77 18.28 4.03
CA GLN A 23 2.77 17.22 5.04
C GLN A 23 3.68 16.04 4.67
N LEU A 24 4.17 15.97 3.42
CA LEU A 24 5.07 14.94 2.91
C LEU A 24 6.53 15.40 2.77
N ASN A 25 6.91 16.55 3.36
CA ASN A 25 8.30 17.07 3.30
C ASN A 25 9.37 16.11 3.88
N TRP A 26 8.97 15.07 4.61
CA TRP A 26 9.85 14.01 5.12
C TRP A 26 10.13 12.90 4.10
N LEU A 27 9.35 12.81 3.02
CA LEU A 27 9.46 11.79 1.99
C LEU A 27 10.48 12.22 0.92
N GLU A 28 11.55 11.46 0.76
CA GLU A 28 12.51 11.68 -0.31
C GLU A 28 11.95 11.10 -1.61
N CYS A 29 11.24 11.92 -2.39
CA CYS A 29 10.61 11.48 -3.63
C CYS A 29 10.85 12.45 -4.78
N SER A 30 11.38 11.91 -5.88
CA SER A 30 11.62 12.62 -7.15
C SER A 30 10.38 12.70 -8.04
N LEU A 31 9.41 11.79 -7.83
CA LEU A 31 8.16 11.73 -8.58
C LEU A 31 7.22 12.84 -8.15
N LYS A 32 6.39 13.37 -9.06
CA LYS A 32 5.29 14.29 -8.70
C LYS A 32 4.14 13.59 -7.98
N GLU A 33 3.92 12.33 -8.34
CA GLU A 33 2.86 11.51 -7.78
C GLU A 33 3.46 10.14 -7.44
N LEU A 34 3.29 9.69 -6.20
CA LEU A 34 3.74 8.38 -5.76
C LEU A 34 2.54 7.45 -5.58
N PRO A 35 2.30 6.49 -6.50
CA PRO A 35 1.24 5.51 -6.32
C PRO A 35 1.67 4.41 -5.32
N LEU A 36 0.77 4.03 -4.42
CA LEU A 36 0.91 2.86 -3.54
C LEU A 36 0.04 1.74 -4.08
N ILE A 37 0.66 0.58 -4.30
CA ILE A 37 0.14 -0.46 -5.21
C ILE A 37 0.27 -1.81 -4.54
N SER A 38 -0.77 -2.64 -4.60
CA SER A 38 -0.72 -4.04 -4.17
C SER A 38 -1.81 -4.83 -4.91
N CYS A 39 -1.66 -6.15 -5.03
CA CYS A 39 -2.78 -7.01 -5.44
C CYS A 39 -3.48 -7.50 -4.17
N VAL A 40 -4.70 -7.02 -3.92
CA VAL A 40 -5.45 -7.32 -2.70
C VAL A 40 -6.50 -8.42 -2.88
N ASN A 41 -6.64 -8.99 -4.08
CA ASN A 41 -7.62 -10.05 -4.36
C ASN A 41 -7.03 -11.48 -4.32
N CYS A 42 -5.76 -11.65 -3.93
CA CYS A 42 -5.11 -12.96 -3.95
C CYS A 42 -3.89 -13.01 -3.03
N SER A 43 -3.35 -14.22 -2.88
CA SER A 43 -2.15 -14.54 -2.09
C SER A 43 -0.89 -13.72 -2.39
N THR A 44 -0.87 -12.94 -3.47
CA THR A 44 0.18 -11.94 -3.69
C THR A 44 0.23 -10.89 -2.57
N CYS A 45 -0.89 -10.53 -1.94
CA CYS A 45 -0.89 -9.56 -0.84
C CYS A 45 -0.09 -10.04 0.38
N TRP A 46 0.08 -11.35 0.55
CA TRP A 46 0.82 -11.97 1.67
C TRP A 46 2.34 -11.90 1.49
N GLU A 47 2.79 -11.57 0.28
CA GLU A 47 4.19 -11.65 -0.10
C GLU A 47 4.78 -10.27 -0.37
N ARG A 48 6.11 -10.23 -0.41
CA ARG A 48 6.82 -9.02 -0.85
C ARG A 48 6.58 -8.75 -2.32
N GLN A 49 6.25 -7.50 -2.61
CA GLN A 49 5.94 -7.04 -3.96
C GLN A 49 6.80 -5.83 -4.31
N PHE A 50 7.29 -5.78 -5.55
CA PHE A 50 8.12 -4.68 -6.04
C PHE A 50 7.61 -4.15 -7.37
N TYR A 51 7.46 -2.83 -7.45
CA TYR A 51 6.92 -2.12 -8.60
C TYR A 51 7.84 -0.98 -9.02
N HIS A 52 8.20 -0.93 -10.29
CA HIS A 52 8.89 0.21 -10.88
C HIS A 52 7.86 1.23 -11.38
N ILE A 53 8.05 2.51 -11.01
CA ILE A 53 7.19 3.62 -11.40
C ILE A 53 7.86 4.43 -12.51
N ASP A 54 7.25 4.40 -13.70
CA ASP A 54 7.68 5.17 -14.86
C ASP A 54 6.88 6.47 -14.95
N GLU A 55 7.45 7.57 -14.46
CA GLU A 55 6.78 8.87 -14.46
C GLU A 55 6.51 9.40 -15.87
N LYS A 56 7.40 9.11 -16.83
CA LYS A 56 7.30 9.63 -18.19
C LYS A 56 6.15 8.99 -18.93
N ASP A 57 6.05 7.66 -18.81
CA ASP A 57 5.00 6.88 -19.47
C ASP A 57 3.73 6.75 -18.62
N ARG A 58 3.74 7.30 -17.39
CA ARG A 58 2.68 7.14 -16.37
C ARG A 58 2.29 5.67 -16.21
N ALA A 59 3.30 4.82 -16.11
CA ALA A 59 3.14 3.38 -16.12
C ALA A 59 3.76 2.75 -14.88
N VAL A 60 3.20 1.62 -14.48
CA VAL A 60 3.70 0.78 -13.39
C VAL A 60 4.13 -0.54 -14.00
N LYS A 61 5.34 -1.00 -13.68
CA LYS A 61 5.87 -2.29 -14.09
C LYS A 61 6.10 -3.16 -12.86
N MET A 62 5.58 -4.38 -12.86
CA MET A 62 5.87 -5.36 -11.80
C MET A 62 7.31 -5.88 -11.99
N LEU A 63 8.12 -5.79 -10.94
CA LEU A 63 9.49 -6.29 -10.93
C LEU A 63 9.57 -7.70 -10.34
N GLU A 64 8.95 -7.90 -9.18
CA GLU A 64 8.97 -9.17 -8.48
C GLU A 64 7.75 -9.32 -7.57
N VAL A 65 7.20 -10.54 -7.55
CA VAL A 65 6.30 -11.06 -6.51
C VAL A 65 6.75 -12.48 -6.22
N ALA A 66 7.12 -12.74 -4.96
CA ALA A 66 7.63 -14.05 -4.54
C ALA A 66 6.49 -14.91 -3.97
N THR A 67 5.52 -15.32 -4.79
CA THR A 67 4.42 -16.18 -4.32
C THR A 67 4.57 -17.62 -4.82
N ALA A 68 4.43 -18.57 -3.90
CA ALA A 68 4.31 -20.00 -4.20
C ALA A 68 2.86 -20.48 -4.15
N ASP A 69 1.95 -19.64 -3.64
CA ASP A 69 0.54 -19.94 -3.47
C ASP A 69 -0.29 -19.37 -4.63
N ALA A 70 -1.42 -20.02 -4.89
CA ALA A 70 -2.37 -19.62 -5.94
C ALA A 70 -3.75 -19.30 -5.37
N TRP A 71 -3.83 -18.96 -4.08
CA TRP A 71 -5.09 -18.60 -3.44
C TRP A 71 -5.60 -17.27 -3.99
N GLN A 72 -6.92 -17.20 -4.21
CA GLN A 72 -7.66 -16.06 -4.71
C GLN A 72 -8.90 -15.84 -3.84
N GLN A 73 -9.31 -14.59 -3.73
CA GLN A 73 -10.56 -14.22 -3.07
C GLN A 73 -11.76 -14.68 -3.91
N ASP A 74 -12.84 -15.08 -3.23
CA ASP A 74 -14.07 -15.51 -3.87
C ASP A 74 -14.67 -14.37 -4.70
N GLU A 75 -15.34 -14.70 -5.81
CA GLU A 75 -15.84 -13.70 -6.78
C GLU A 75 -16.75 -12.63 -6.15
N GLU A 76 -17.48 -12.98 -5.10
CA GLU A 76 -18.38 -12.06 -4.38
C GLU A 76 -17.63 -11.06 -3.50
N ASP A 77 -16.43 -11.41 -3.05
CA ASP A 77 -15.60 -10.60 -2.14
C ASP A 77 -14.47 -9.87 -2.87
N LYS A 78 -14.28 -10.12 -4.18
CA LYS A 78 -13.23 -9.47 -4.95
C LYS A 78 -13.42 -7.96 -4.96
N ILE A 79 -12.35 -7.25 -4.57
CA ILE A 79 -12.30 -5.80 -4.68
C ILE A 79 -12.19 -5.43 -6.16
N GLY A 80 -13.20 -4.69 -6.65
CA GLY A 80 -13.29 -4.27 -8.04
C GLY A 80 -12.14 -3.35 -8.47
N TYR A 81 -11.85 -3.35 -9.77
CA TYR A 81 -10.88 -2.45 -10.40
C TYR A 81 -11.53 -1.66 -11.55
N PRO A 82 -11.24 -0.35 -11.70
CA PRO A 82 -10.43 0.48 -10.81
C PRO A 82 -11.17 0.81 -9.51
N LEU A 83 -10.41 1.11 -8.45
CA LEU A 83 -10.99 1.66 -7.22
C LEU A 83 -11.62 3.04 -7.52
N PRO A 84 -12.76 3.38 -6.90
CA PRO A 84 -13.33 4.72 -6.97
C PRO A 84 -12.34 5.80 -6.53
N VAL A 85 -12.25 6.87 -7.31
CA VAL A 85 -11.33 7.97 -7.01
C VAL A 85 -11.95 8.89 -5.97
N ARG A 86 -11.26 9.04 -4.83
CA ARG A 86 -11.60 10.00 -3.78
C ARG A 86 -10.38 10.83 -3.41
N ARG A 87 -10.57 12.13 -3.21
CA ARG A 87 -9.52 13.00 -2.65
C ARG A 87 -9.53 12.87 -1.14
N LEU A 88 -8.39 12.51 -0.58
CA LEU A 88 -8.13 12.49 0.85
C LEU A 88 -7.30 13.72 1.22
N LYS A 89 -7.39 14.13 2.48
CA LYS A 89 -6.56 15.20 3.05
C LYS A 89 -5.58 14.55 4.02
N LEU A 90 -4.34 15.04 4.01
CA LEU A 90 -3.35 14.67 5.03
C LEU A 90 -3.56 15.55 6.26
N GLU A 91 -3.66 14.91 7.42
CA GLU A 91 -3.75 15.58 8.71
C GLU A 91 -2.64 15.06 9.63
N PRO A 92 -1.99 15.94 10.41
CA PRO A 92 -1.02 15.50 11.42
C PRO A 92 -1.70 14.60 12.45
N LEU A 93 -1.04 13.50 12.78
CA LEU A 93 -1.48 12.57 13.82
C LEU A 93 -0.80 12.91 15.15
N GLU A 94 -1.58 13.27 16.17
CA GLU A 94 -1.08 13.63 17.51
C GLU A 94 -1.02 12.44 18.50
N CYS A 95 -1.48 11.26 18.08
CA CYS A 95 -1.52 10.04 18.90
C CYS A 95 -0.19 9.27 18.87
N PHE A 96 0.22 8.72 20.02
CA PHE A 96 1.47 7.96 20.19
C PHE A 96 1.27 6.50 20.61
N ASP A 97 0.04 6.06 20.86
CA ASP A 97 -0.25 4.66 21.19
C ASP A 97 -0.56 3.89 19.91
N ASP A 98 0.21 2.82 19.66
CA ASP A 98 0.04 2.01 18.45
C ASP A 98 -1.33 1.33 18.42
N GLU A 99 -1.89 0.96 19.59
CA GLU A 99 -3.21 0.32 19.69
C GLU A 99 -4.32 1.28 19.21
N GLU A 100 -4.34 2.51 19.71
CA GLU A 100 -5.32 3.54 19.31
C GLU A 100 -5.20 3.89 17.82
N ILE A 101 -3.97 3.93 17.29
CA ILE A 101 -3.72 4.10 15.85
C ILE A 101 -4.40 2.96 15.08
N ILE A 102 -4.16 1.70 15.46
CA ILE A 102 -4.70 0.54 14.76
C ILE A 102 -6.23 0.51 14.83
N GLU A 103 -6.82 0.70 16.02
CA GLU A 103 -8.28 0.69 16.23
C GLU A 103 -9.03 1.79 15.48
N SER A 104 -8.34 2.85 15.08
CA SER A 104 -8.92 4.00 14.38
C SER A 104 -8.68 3.94 12.86
N MET A 105 -7.76 3.08 12.40
CA MET A 105 -7.44 2.90 10.98
C MET A 105 -8.51 2.05 10.29
N GLY A 106 -9.09 2.57 9.20
CA GLY A 106 -10.25 1.98 8.54
C GLY A 106 -11.55 2.69 8.91
N ARG A 107 -11.70 3.11 10.17
CA ARG A 107 -12.86 3.87 10.67
C ARG A 107 -12.71 5.38 10.51
N ASP A 108 -11.70 5.97 11.15
CA ASP A 108 -11.54 7.42 11.26
C ASP A 108 -10.62 7.98 10.16
N TYR A 109 -9.65 7.18 9.72
CA TYR A 109 -8.74 7.51 8.63
C TYR A 109 -8.28 6.24 7.91
N PHE A 110 -7.84 6.38 6.67
CA PHE A 110 -7.64 5.21 5.80
C PHE A 110 -6.25 4.58 5.93
N CYS A 111 -5.22 5.39 6.18
CA CYS A 111 -3.85 4.94 6.26
C CYS A 111 -3.02 5.86 7.15
N LYS A 112 -1.92 5.34 7.69
CA LYS A 112 -0.90 6.13 8.39
C LYS A 112 0.34 6.28 7.52
N LEU A 113 0.78 7.52 7.30
CA LEU A 113 1.99 7.83 6.54
C LEU A 113 3.10 8.33 7.46
N GLY A 114 4.34 8.02 7.10
CA GLY A 114 5.55 8.46 7.79
C GLY A 114 5.69 7.96 9.24
N GLY A 115 6.69 8.52 9.92
CA GLY A 115 7.07 8.10 11.27
C GLY A 115 7.60 6.66 11.29
N LYS A 116 7.41 5.97 12.42
CA LYS A 116 7.73 4.54 12.54
C LYS A 116 6.54 3.69 12.07
N PRO A 117 6.79 2.50 11.49
CA PRO A 117 5.74 1.50 11.28
C PRO A 117 5.09 1.12 12.61
N VAL A 118 3.79 0.84 12.59
CA VAL A 118 3.03 0.33 13.75
C VAL A 118 2.82 -1.18 13.60
N SER A 119 2.68 -1.90 14.71
CA SER A 119 2.38 -3.35 14.74
C SER A 119 3.33 -4.26 13.96
N LEU A 120 4.65 -4.03 14.05
CA LEU A 120 5.60 -4.97 13.46
C LEU A 120 5.76 -6.21 14.34
N THR A 121 5.31 -7.35 13.85
CA THR A 121 5.64 -8.66 14.42
C THR A 121 7.12 -8.97 14.18
N ASP A 122 7.58 -8.73 12.96
CA ASP A 122 8.98 -8.93 12.55
C ASP A 122 9.60 -7.63 12.00
N PRO A 123 10.88 -7.33 12.29
CA PRO A 123 11.55 -6.20 11.69
C PRO A 123 11.61 -6.30 10.16
N ILE A 124 11.12 -5.28 9.46
CA ILE A 124 11.19 -5.22 7.99
C ILE A 124 12.46 -4.46 7.58
N GLU A 125 13.42 -5.19 7.02
CA GLU A 125 14.52 -4.62 6.26
C GLU A 125 14.20 -4.69 4.76
N MET A 126 13.65 -3.60 4.23
CA MET A 126 13.28 -3.50 2.82
C MET A 126 14.43 -2.90 2.01
N CYS A 127 14.91 -3.64 1.01
CA CYS A 127 15.95 -3.20 0.08
C CYS A 127 15.43 -3.20 -1.35
N CYS A 128 15.80 -2.17 -2.12
CA CYS A 128 15.38 -2.01 -3.50
C CYS A 128 15.94 -3.13 -4.37
N LYS A 129 15.08 -3.73 -5.21
CA LYS A 129 15.48 -4.82 -6.11
C LYS A 129 16.40 -4.40 -7.25
N GLU A 130 16.43 -3.12 -7.60
CA GLU A 130 17.28 -2.62 -8.69
C GLU A 130 18.67 -2.18 -8.20
N CYS A 131 18.76 -1.45 -7.08
CA CYS A 131 20.03 -0.90 -6.60
C CYS A 131 20.55 -1.49 -5.27
N GLY A 132 19.77 -2.33 -4.60
CA GLY A 132 20.13 -2.94 -3.31
C GLY A 132 20.15 -1.99 -2.12
N ARG A 133 19.84 -0.69 -2.30
CA ARG A 133 19.80 0.28 -1.21
C ARG A 133 18.58 0.02 -0.33
N LYS A 134 18.72 0.34 0.96
CA LYS A 134 17.58 0.36 1.89
C LYS A 134 16.53 1.35 1.40
N MET A 135 15.28 0.92 1.42
CA MET A 135 14.13 1.73 1.01
C MET A 135 13.59 2.53 2.19
N GLN A 136 13.07 3.73 1.92
CA GLN A 136 12.41 4.56 2.92
C GLN A 136 11.02 4.00 3.21
N TYR A 137 10.64 3.89 4.48
CA TYR A 137 9.27 3.59 4.87
C TYR A 137 8.34 4.76 4.53
N VAL A 138 7.22 4.48 3.87
CA VAL A 138 6.24 5.47 3.43
C VAL A 138 5.00 5.45 4.31
N GLY A 139 4.46 4.28 4.60
CA GLY A 139 3.20 4.19 5.34
C GLY A 139 2.65 2.79 5.43
N VAL A 140 1.52 2.69 6.10
CA VAL A 140 0.81 1.44 6.37
C VAL A 140 -0.70 1.65 6.24
N LEU A 141 -1.38 0.62 5.77
CA LEU A 141 -2.84 0.49 5.83
C LEU A 141 -3.22 -0.94 6.19
N THR A 142 -4.44 -1.13 6.70
CA THR A 142 -5.05 -2.45 6.93
C THR A 142 -6.33 -2.57 6.11
N GLY A 143 -6.67 -3.82 5.77
CA GLY A 143 -7.93 -4.20 5.13
C GLY A 143 -8.93 -4.83 6.09
N SER A 144 -8.71 -4.78 7.40
CA SER A 144 -9.45 -5.60 8.38
C SER A 144 -10.78 -5.01 8.90
N ASP A 145 -11.15 -3.79 8.51
CA ASP A 145 -12.30 -3.10 9.09
C ASP A 145 -13.45 -2.89 8.09
N PHE A 146 -14.62 -3.47 8.37
CA PHE A 146 -15.86 -3.33 7.60
C PHE A 146 -16.55 -1.97 7.79
N GLU A 147 -16.14 -1.16 8.77
CA GLU A 147 -16.66 0.20 8.95
C GLU A 147 -16.04 1.21 7.96
N ASN A 148 -15.11 0.78 7.11
CA ASN A 148 -14.46 1.62 6.09
C ASN A 148 -15.38 2.06 4.94
N ILE A 149 -16.58 1.49 4.83
CA ILE A 149 -17.48 1.70 3.68
C ILE A 149 -17.83 3.20 3.52
N GLU A 150 -18.10 3.92 4.61
CA GLU A 150 -18.40 5.36 4.53
C GLU A 150 -17.15 6.18 4.14
N LEU A 151 -16.00 5.81 4.69
CA LEU A 151 -14.70 6.39 4.38
C LEU A 151 -14.31 6.16 2.91
N LEU A 152 -14.76 5.06 2.32
CA LEU A 152 -14.45 4.62 0.97
C LEU A 152 -15.63 4.72 0.00
N ASN A 153 -16.67 5.48 0.36
CA ASN A 153 -17.81 5.80 -0.49
C ASN A 153 -18.53 4.58 -1.06
N GLY A 154 -18.82 3.59 -0.21
CA GLY A 154 -19.55 2.39 -0.58
C GLY A 154 -18.67 1.22 -1.02
N VAL A 155 -17.34 1.39 -1.03
CA VAL A 155 -16.41 0.29 -1.34
C VAL A 155 -16.14 -0.48 -0.07
N ASP A 156 -16.48 -1.77 -0.08
CA ASP A 156 -15.94 -2.71 0.87
C ASP A 156 -14.48 -3.01 0.50
N PHE A 157 -13.54 -2.53 1.31
CA PHE A 157 -12.10 -2.68 1.08
C PHE A 157 -11.51 -3.70 2.05
N TYR A 158 -12.16 -4.86 2.15
CA TYR A 158 -11.67 -5.98 2.94
C TYR A 158 -10.78 -6.93 2.11
N PHE A 159 -9.53 -7.10 2.55
CA PHE A 159 -8.56 -8.02 1.92
C PHE A 159 -7.87 -8.97 2.91
N GLY A 160 -8.43 -9.08 4.12
CA GLY A 160 -7.92 -9.94 5.20
C GLY A 160 -7.35 -9.18 6.38
N ASP A 161 -7.03 -9.93 7.43
CA ASP A 161 -6.55 -9.42 8.72
C ASP A 161 -5.03 -9.20 8.69
N MET A 162 -4.61 -8.17 7.96
CA MET A 162 -3.19 -7.91 7.72
C MET A 162 -2.89 -6.44 7.43
N PHE A 163 -1.66 -6.06 7.74
CA PHE A 163 -1.09 -4.77 7.37
C PHE A 163 -0.31 -4.87 6.05
N LEU A 164 -0.43 -3.82 5.23
CA LEU A 164 0.45 -3.59 4.09
C LEU A 164 1.37 -2.41 4.39
N TYR A 165 2.67 -2.68 4.46
CA TYR A 165 3.71 -1.67 4.68
C TYR A 165 4.34 -1.27 3.37
N PHE A 166 4.30 0.02 3.05
CA PHE A 166 4.82 0.58 1.81
C PHE A 166 6.19 1.20 2.03
N TYR A 167 7.06 0.98 1.05
CA TYR A 167 8.41 1.50 1.02
C TYR A 167 8.72 2.09 -0.36
N TYR A 168 9.64 3.05 -0.40
CA TYR A 168 10.02 3.72 -1.63
C TYR A 168 11.55 3.85 -1.77
N CYS A 169 12.03 3.68 -3.00
CA CYS A 169 13.40 3.96 -3.39
C CYS A 169 13.45 5.13 -4.36
N ASP A 170 13.97 6.26 -3.90
CA ASP A 170 14.14 7.51 -4.65
C ASP A 170 15.07 7.38 -5.85
N ALA A 171 16.10 6.54 -5.73
CA ALA A 171 17.11 6.38 -6.76
C ALA A 171 16.62 5.61 -7.99
N CYS A 172 15.64 4.73 -7.80
CA CYS A 172 15.15 3.78 -8.81
C CYS A 172 13.66 3.94 -9.13
N ASN A 173 12.94 4.81 -8.41
CA ASN A 173 11.49 4.93 -8.46
C ASN A 173 10.78 3.58 -8.24
N VAL A 174 11.25 2.81 -7.26
CA VAL A 174 10.68 1.50 -6.93
C VAL A 174 9.83 1.61 -5.66
N VAL A 175 8.62 1.09 -5.72
CA VAL A 175 7.75 0.86 -4.56
C VAL A 175 7.88 -0.58 -4.13
N GLY A 176 8.15 -0.78 -2.84
CA GLY A 176 8.20 -2.08 -2.19
C GLY A 176 7.02 -2.21 -1.24
N VAL A 177 6.42 -3.39 -1.20
CA VAL A 177 5.36 -3.73 -0.24
C VAL A 177 5.80 -4.94 0.56
N ASP A 178 5.61 -4.87 1.86
CA ASP A 178 5.70 -5.99 2.78
C ASP A 178 4.35 -6.16 3.47
N SER A 179 4.08 -7.34 3.99
CA SER A 179 2.82 -7.62 4.66
C SER A 179 3.04 -8.43 5.91
N GLN A 180 2.31 -8.10 6.98
CA GLN A 180 2.33 -8.86 8.23
C GLN A 180 0.90 -9.05 8.74
N PRO A 181 0.61 -10.15 9.45
CA PRO A 181 -0.70 -10.34 10.07
C PRO A 181 -1.00 -9.23 11.08
N LEU A 182 -2.29 -8.91 11.23
CA LEU A 182 -2.81 -8.00 12.26
C LEU A 182 -2.56 -8.56 13.68
#